data_AF-A0A5R8WES1-F1
#
_entry.id   AF-A0A5R8WES1-F1
#
_cell.length_a   1.000
_cell.length_b   1.000
_cell.length_c   1.000
_cell.angle_alpha   90.00
_cell.angle_beta   90.00
_cell.angle_gamma   90.00
#
_symmetry.space_group_name_H-M   'P 1'
#
loop_
_entity.id
_entity.type
_entity.pdbx_description
1 polymer ?
#
loop_
_entity_poly.entity_id
_entity_poly.type
_entity_poly.pdbx_seq_one_letter_code
_entity_poly.pdbx_strand_id
1 'polypeptide(L)'
;MGNVYGADVAQLRQLAASLRSAGRRLEGQQQSLAGQVTTVRWPGPDAERFRRAWQASHSSSLSAAASFLNSAAEAVLRHAQEQEGGQFGRSGNRQLQDHAAAG
;
A
#
# COMPACT_ATOMS: atom_id res chain seq x y z
N MET A 1 27.46 -9.25 -13.03
CA MET A 1 26.86 -8.46 -11.93
C MET A 1 25.48 -7.95 -12.38
N GLY A 2 24.40 -8.70 -12.14
CA GLY A 2 23.04 -8.34 -12.57
C GLY A 2 21.92 -8.77 -11.63
N ASN A 3 22.25 -9.26 -10.43
CA ASN A 3 21.30 -9.93 -9.53
C ASN A 3 20.64 -9.00 -8.49
N VAL A 4 21.27 -7.86 -8.17
CA VAL A 4 20.84 -6.98 -7.07
C VAL A 4 19.56 -6.21 -7.41
N TYR A 5 19.43 -5.70 -8.65
CA TYR A 5 18.28 -4.89 -9.05
C TYR A 5 16.99 -5.72 -9.25
N GLY A 6 17.07 -6.93 -9.78
CA GLY A 6 15.89 -7.81 -9.90
C GLY A 6 15.37 -8.29 -8.54
N ALA A 7 16.28 -8.53 -7.60
CA ALA A 7 15.92 -8.86 -6.22
C ALA A 7 15.24 -7.69 -5.50
N ASP A 8 15.71 -6.45 -5.70
CA ASP A 8 15.11 -5.23 -5.12
C ASP A 8 13.68 -5.00 -5.64
N VAL A 9 13.45 -5.14 -6.95
CA VAL A 9 12.10 -5.04 -7.55
C VAL A 9 11.13 -6.07 -6.95
N ALA A 10 11.57 -7.32 -6.76
CA ALA A 10 10.73 -8.35 -6.15
C ALA A 10 10.39 -8.02 -4.69
N GLN A 11 11.37 -7.51 -3.93
CA GLN A 11 11.18 -7.07 -2.55
C GLN A 11 10.22 -5.88 -2.45
N LEU A 12 10.33 -4.88 -3.34
CA LEU A 12 9.42 -3.74 -3.40
C LEU A 12 7.98 -4.19 -3.70
N ARG A 13 7.79 -5.11 -4.65
CA ARG A 13 6.46 -5.69 -4.93
C ARG A 13 5.87 -6.40 -3.71
N GLN A 14 6.68 -7.16 -2.99
CA GLN A 14 6.25 -7.85 -1.77
C GLN A 14 5.89 -6.87 -0.65
N LEU A 15 6.65 -5.79 -0.49
CA LEU A 15 6.34 -4.71 0.45
C LEU A 15 5.00 -4.05 0.10
N ALA A 16 4.79 -3.69 -1.17
CA ALA A 16 3.54 -3.09 -1.61
C ALA A 16 2.33 -4.01 -1.39
N ALA A 17 2.48 -5.31 -1.67
CA ALA A 17 1.43 -6.30 -1.40
C ALA A 17 1.09 -6.37 0.10
N SER A 18 2.12 -6.31 0.96
CA SER A 18 1.95 -6.32 2.43
C SER A 18 1.22 -5.07 2.93
N LEU A 19 1.62 -3.88 2.44
CA LEU A 19 0.96 -2.61 2.76
C LEU A 19 -0.51 -2.61 2.34
N ARG A 20 -0.82 -3.05 1.12
CA ARG A 20 -2.20 -3.18 0.62
C ARG A 20 -3.01 -4.19 1.42
N SER A 21 -2.40 -5.30 1.84
CA SER A 21 -3.06 -6.26 2.73
C SER A 21 -3.36 -5.66 4.11
N ALA A 22 -2.43 -4.88 4.67
CA ALA A 22 -2.64 -4.20 5.94
C ALA A 22 -3.75 -3.14 5.85
N GLY A 23 -3.77 -2.34 4.78
CA GLY A 23 -4.83 -1.35 4.53
C GLY A 23 -6.21 -1.98 4.49
N ARG A 24 -6.39 -3.05 3.69
CA ARG A 24 -7.66 -3.79 3.60
C ARG A 24 -8.09 -4.41 4.92
N ARG A 25 -7.15 -4.96 5.70
CA ARG A 25 -7.46 -5.51 7.04
C ARG A 25 -7.95 -4.41 7.97
N LEU A 26 -7.31 -3.24 7.95
CA LEU A 26 -7.70 -2.11 8.78
C LEU A 26 -9.09 -1.58 8.40
N GLU A 27 -9.41 -1.49 7.10
CA GLU A 27 -10.75 -1.13 6.61
C GLU A 27 -11.80 -2.14 7.08
N GLY A 28 -11.55 -3.44 6.95
CA GLY A 28 -12.47 -4.47 7.41
C GLY A 28 -12.70 -4.44 8.92
N GLN A 29 -11.64 -4.20 9.71
CA GLN A 29 -11.75 -4.02 11.16
C GLN A 29 -12.54 -2.76 11.53
N GLN A 30 -12.32 -1.65 10.82
CA GLN A 30 -13.06 -0.41 11.03
C GLN A 30 -14.55 -0.61 10.78
N GLN A 31 -14.92 -1.29 9.68
CA GLN A 31 -16.32 -1.56 9.35
C GLN A 31 -16.97 -2.50 10.36
N SER A 32 -16.26 -3.56 10.78
CA SER A 32 -16.73 -4.47 11.82
C SER A 32 -16.97 -3.74 13.15
N LEU A 33 -16.04 -2.88 13.57
CA LEU A 33 -16.19 -2.07 14.78
C LEU A 33 -17.36 -1.10 14.64
N ALA A 34 -17.50 -0.41 13.50
CA ALA A 34 -18.63 0.49 13.26
C ALA A 34 -19.99 -0.24 13.36
N GLY A 35 -20.07 -1.46 12.83
CA GLY A 35 -21.23 -2.34 13.01
C GLY A 35 -21.50 -2.64 14.48
N GLN A 36 -20.50 -3.13 15.21
CA GLN A 36 -20.66 -3.44 16.64
C GLN A 36 -21.05 -2.22 17.48
N VAL A 37 -20.47 -1.05 17.21
CA VAL A 37 -20.77 0.20 17.91
C VAL A 37 -22.23 0.64 17.71
N THR A 38 -22.83 0.30 16.58
CA THR A 38 -24.22 0.65 16.26
C THR A 38 -25.22 -0.40 16.73
N THR A 39 -24.86 -1.70 16.74
CA THR A 39 -25.79 -2.80 17.05
C THR A 39 -25.78 -3.27 18.51
N VAL A 40 -24.69 -3.07 19.26
CA VAL A 40 -24.61 -3.54 20.65
C VAL A 40 -25.53 -2.73 21.56
N ARG A 41 -26.42 -3.40 22.30
CA ARG A 41 -27.22 -2.77 23.37
C ARG A 41 -26.33 -2.43 24.56
N TRP A 42 -25.71 -1.27 24.50
CA TRP A 42 -24.97 -0.66 25.61
C TRP A 42 -25.64 0.68 25.95
N PRO A 43 -26.61 0.69 26.89
CA PRO A 43 -27.25 1.92 27.35
C PRO A 43 -26.37 2.66 28.37
N GLY A 44 -26.53 3.99 28.44
CA GLY A 44 -25.87 4.83 29.43
C GLY A 44 -25.02 5.96 28.83
N PRO A 45 -24.61 6.93 29.67
CA PRO A 45 -23.92 8.14 29.23
C PRO A 45 -22.54 7.87 28.60
N ASP A 46 -21.86 6.81 29.03
CA ASP A 46 -20.55 6.45 28.49
C ASP A 46 -20.65 5.82 27.11
N ALA A 47 -21.71 5.04 26.86
CA ALA A 47 -22.00 4.49 25.55
C ALA A 47 -22.31 5.58 24.52
N GLU A 48 -23.02 6.63 24.93
CA GLU A 48 -23.25 7.80 24.09
C GLU A 48 -21.96 8.60 23.84
N ARG A 49 -21.14 8.82 24.87
CA ARG A 49 -19.83 9.47 24.72
C ARG A 49 -18.94 8.71 23.74
N PHE A 50 -18.85 7.39 23.87
CA PHE A 50 -18.06 6.56 22.98
C PHE A 50 -18.59 6.60 21.54
N ARG A 51 -19.91 6.47 21.35
CA ARG A 51 -20.54 6.59 20.01
C ARG A 51 -20.26 7.95 19.36
N ARG A 52 -20.33 9.04 20.13
CA ARG A 52 -19.98 10.38 19.64
C ARG A 52 -18.50 10.50 19.28
N ALA A 53 -17.59 10.01 20.13
CA ALA A 53 -16.16 10.01 19.86
C ALA A 53 -15.78 9.14 18.64
N TRP A 54 -16.46 8.01 18.48
CA TRP A 54 -16.31 7.12 17.33
C TRP A 54 -16.66 7.80 16.01
N GLN A 55 -17.82 8.47 15.98
CA GLN A 55 -18.28 9.22 14.80
C GLN A 55 -17.41 10.46 14.54
N ALA A 56 -16.95 11.14 15.59
CA ALA A 56 -16.19 12.38 15.45
C ALA A 56 -14.72 12.16 15.04
N SER A 57 -14.06 11.08 15.50
CA SER A 57 -12.61 10.94 15.37
C SER A 57 -12.14 9.53 15.01
N HIS A 58 -12.56 8.50 15.75
CA HIS A 58 -11.94 7.17 15.59
C HIS A 58 -12.18 6.55 14.22
N SER A 59 -13.40 6.66 13.69
CA SER A 59 -13.74 6.15 12.35
C SER A 59 -12.93 6.83 11.25
N SER A 60 -12.77 8.17 11.34
CA SER A 60 -12.00 8.97 10.40
C SER A 60 -10.50 8.65 10.47
N SER A 61 -9.92 8.55 11.66
CA SER A 61 -8.51 8.19 11.85
C SER A 61 -8.17 6.80 11.29
N LEU A 62 -9.05 5.82 11.50
CA LEU A 62 -8.88 4.47 10.92
C LEU A 62 -8.96 4.48 9.40
N SER A 63 -9.91 5.24 8.84
CA SER A 63 -10.01 5.41 7.38
C SER A 63 -8.77 6.11 6.81
N ALA A 64 -8.26 7.15 7.47
CA ALA A 64 -7.07 7.87 7.04
C ALA A 64 -5.82 6.97 7.04
N ALA A 65 -5.66 6.14 8.07
CA ALA A 65 -4.57 5.18 8.14
C ALA A 65 -4.65 4.12 7.03
N ALA A 66 -5.85 3.63 6.71
CA ALA A 66 -6.03 2.70 5.60
C ALA A 66 -5.69 3.34 4.24
N SER A 67 -6.18 4.55 4.00
CA SER A 67 -5.83 5.33 2.80
C SER A 67 -4.33 5.56 2.69
N PHE A 68 -3.66 5.90 3.80
CA PHE A 68 -2.21 6.07 3.83
C PHE A 68 -1.47 4.78 3.44
N LEU A 69 -1.88 3.63 3.97
CA LEU A 69 -1.29 2.33 3.61
C LEU A 69 -1.47 2.00 2.13
N ASN A 70 -2.64 2.32 1.56
CA ASN A 70 -2.91 2.13 0.13
C ASN A 70 -2.04 3.05 -0.74
N SER A 71 -1.95 4.35 -0.40
CA SER A 71 -1.09 5.31 -1.13
C SER A 71 0.40 4.94 -1.02
N ALA A 72 0.85 4.47 0.14
CA ALA A 72 2.21 3.96 0.31
C ALA A 72 2.47 2.73 -0.57
N ALA A 73 1.52 1.80 -0.65
CA ALA A 73 1.63 0.64 -1.54
C ALA A 73 1.74 1.05 -3.02
N GLU A 74 0.97 2.04 -3.46
CA GLU A 74 1.04 2.58 -4.82
C GLU A 74 2.37 3.27 -5.12
N ALA A 75 2.91 4.04 -4.17
CA ALA A 75 4.22 4.65 -4.32
C ALA A 75 5.32 3.59 -4.50
N VAL A 76 5.33 2.55 -3.65
CA VAL A 76 6.31 1.46 -3.74
C VAL A 76 6.18 0.70 -5.07
N LEU A 77 4.96 0.48 -5.58
CA LEU A 77 4.76 -0.16 -6.89
C LEU A 77 5.30 0.69 -8.05
N ARG A 78 5.08 2.01 -8.03
CA ARG A 78 5.64 2.91 -9.04
C ARG A 78 7.16 2.84 -9.07
N HIS A 79 7.80 2.86 -7.90
CA HIS A 79 9.25 2.74 -7.81
C HIS A 79 9.76 1.41 -8.39
N ALA A 80 9.05 0.30 -8.13
CA ALA A 80 9.38 -0.99 -8.72
C ALA A 80 9.25 -1.00 -10.26
N GLN A 81 8.21 -0.37 -10.81
CA GLN A 81 7.97 -0.26 -12.25
C GLN A 81 9.03 0.60 -12.95
N GLU A 82 9.44 1.71 -12.33
CA GLU A 82 10.49 2.59 -12.84
C GLU A 82 11.84 1.86 -12.95
N GLN A 83 12.19 1.04 -11.95
CA GLN A 83 13.41 0.23 -11.96
C GLN A 83 13.39 -0.85 -13.06
N GLU A 84 12.24 -1.49 -13.29
CA GLU A 84 12.11 -2.45 -14.40
C GLU A 84 12.20 -1.76 -15.77
N GLY A 85 11.45 -0.68 -15.97
CA GLY A 85 11.43 0.07 -17.24
C GLY A 85 12.79 0.65 -17.60
N GLY A 86 13.52 1.19 -16.61
CA GLY A 86 14.89 1.69 -16.80
C GLY A 86 15.89 0.60 -17.22
N GLN A 87 15.70 -0.63 -16.76
CA GLN A 87 16.55 -1.77 -17.12
C GLN A 87 16.31 -2.22 -18.57
N PHE A 88 15.04 -2.32 -19.00
CA PHE A 88 14.71 -2.68 -20.39
C PHE A 88 15.23 -1.62 -21.38
N GLY A 89 15.14 -0.34 -21.04
CA GLY A 89 15.71 0.75 -21.84
C GLY A 89 17.23 0.73 -21.94
N ARG A 90 17.95 0.39 -20.85
CA ARG A 90 19.42 0.30 -20.84
C ARG A 90 19.96 -0.94 -21.53
N SER A 91 19.27 -2.07 -21.41
CA SER A 91 19.71 -3.33 -22.03
C SER A 91 19.53 -3.31 -23.56
N GLY A 92 18.44 -2.71 -24.06
CA GLY A 92 18.21 -2.55 -25.51
C GLY A 92 19.24 -1.63 -26.17
N ASN A 93 19.61 -0.52 -25.52
CA ASN A 93 20.58 0.42 -26.08
C ASN A 93 22.02 -0.10 -26.12
N ARG A 94 22.44 -0.95 -25.16
CA ARG A 94 23.79 -1.53 -25.18
C ARG A 94 23.95 -2.54 -26.31
N GLN A 95 22.93 -3.35 -26.54
CA GLN A 95 22.95 -4.37 -27.60
C GLN A 95 23.05 -3.70 -28.98
N LEU A 96 22.28 -2.64 -29.23
CA LEU A 96 22.34 -1.87 -30.50
C LEU A 96 23.68 -1.17 -30.75
N GLN A 97 24.43 -0.79 -29.71
CA GLN A 97 25.75 -0.16 -29.85
C GLN A 97 26.86 -1.18 -30.16
N ASP A 98 26.81 -2.38 -29.60
CA ASP A 98 27.80 -3.44 -29.89
C ASP A 98 27.73 -3.94 -31.34
N HIS A 99 26.57 -3.83 -32.01
CA HIS A 99 26.41 -4.24 -33.41
C HIS A 99 26.91 -3.18 -34.42
N ALA A 100 26.95 -1.90 -34.02
CA ALA A 100 27.32 -0.79 -34.90
C ALA A 100 28.84 -0.53 -34.95
N ALA A 101 29.61 -1.09 -34.02
CA ALA A 101 31.07 -0.94 -33.97
C ALA A 101 31.85 -2.06 -34.69
N ALA A 102 31.16 -2.98 -35.36
CA ALA A 102 31.74 -4.18 -36.00
C ALA A 102 31.69 -4.17 -37.55
N GLY A 103 31.38 -3.04 -38.19
CA GLY A 103 31.40 -2.88 -39.65
C GLY A 103 32.25 -1.68 -40.06
#